data_AF-A0A524K9X7-F1
#
_entry.id   AF-A0A524K9X7-F1
#
_cell.length_a   1.000
_cell.length_b   1.000
_cell.length_c   1.000
_cell.angle_alpha   90.00
_cell.angle_beta   90.00
_cell.angle_gamma   90.00
#
_symmetry.space_group_name_H-M   'P 1'
#
loop_
_entity.id
_entity.type
_entity.pdbx_description
1 polymer ?
#
loop_
_entity_poly.entity_id
_entity_poly.type
_entity_poly.pdbx_seq_one_letter_code
_entity_poly.pdbx_strand_id
1 'polypeptide(L)'
;MKKVLPIFLAIILSLGVIGISTLLETPTLDPNVSAFAEASIIQQSVDAVSEKSVAVSKVYVKRELIGVISDAAIIQKLLNDVYKDSYAAYFPDSTIGLGEDVVITTEESYVTYENKDAEILDYLKKNDLFSVVVNKIELSNGAVIYVNNLADFETAKEQYLLNFISKPALDLIKKKQLPAELKTYGVREIEISVVENTTVSKGLAPKSKILMNTNDIVYFLSYG
;
A
#
# COMPACT_ATOMS: atom_id res chain seq x y z
N MET A 1 41.13 33.34 -67.34
CA MET A 1 41.29 32.88 -65.94
C MET A 1 40.33 33.53 -64.92
N LYS A 2 39.28 34.30 -65.32
CA LYS A 2 38.38 35.00 -64.37
C LYS A 2 37.24 34.16 -63.76
N LYS A 3 36.99 32.93 -64.25
CA LYS A 3 35.89 32.07 -63.79
C LYS A 3 36.27 31.01 -62.73
N VAL A 4 37.57 30.78 -62.53
CA VAL A 4 38.09 29.72 -61.62
C VAL A 4 38.38 30.28 -60.21
N LEU A 5 38.71 31.57 -60.13
CA LEU A 5 38.97 32.28 -58.87
C LEU A 5 37.80 32.23 -57.86
N PRO A 6 36.53 32.48 -58.23
CA PRO A 6 35.43 32.41 -57.26
C PRO A 6 35.17 30.99 -56.75
N ILE A 7 35.44 29.96 -57.57
CA ILE A 7 35.27 28.55 -57.19
C ILE A 7 36.34 28.16 -56.15
N PHE A 8 37.59 28.55 -56.38
CA PHE A 8 38.68 28.28 -55.42
C PHE A 8 38.45 28.99 -54.09
N LEU A 9 37.97 30.25 -54.12
CA LEU A 9 37.66 31.01 -52.92
C LEU A 9 36.51 30.38 -52.11
N ALA A 10 35.47 29.87 -52.80
CA ALA A 10 34.35 29.19 -52.16
C ALA A 10 34.78 27.88 -51.48
N ILE A 11 35.71 27.12 -52.09
CA ILE A 11 36.27 25.89 -51.50
C ILE A 11 37.10 26.20 -50.25
N ILE A 12 37.91 27.26 -50.28
CA ILE A 12 38.71 27.68 -49.11
C ILE A 12 37.80 28.15 -47.97
N LEU A 13 36.74 28.90 -48.28
CA LEU A 13 35.76 29.35 -47.29
C LEU A 13 34.98 28.17 -46.68
N SER A 14 34.56 27.19 -47.48
CA SER A 14 33.85 26.02 -46.96
C SER A 14 34.74 25.15 -46.08
N LEU A 15 36.00 24.93 -46.47
CA LEU A 15 36.99 24.23 -45.64
C LEU A 15 37.32 25.01 -44.36
N GLY A 16 37.35 26.34 -44.43
CA GLY A 16 37.53 27.22 -43.29
C GLY A 16 36.38 27.11 -42.27
N VAL A 17 35.13 27.09 -42.73
CA VAL A 17 33.95 26.92 -41.87
C VAL A 17 33.97 25.56 -41.16
N ILE A 18 34.35 24.49 -41.87
CA ILE A 18 34.47 23.15 -41.28
C ILE A 18 35.59 23.13 -40.23
N GLY A 19 36.77 23.69 -40.54
CA GLY A 19 37.89 23.73 -39.58
C GLY A 19 37.61 24.58 -38.34
N ILE A 20 36.90 25.71 -38.49
CA ILE A 20 36.48 26.55 -37.36
C ILE A 20 35.41 25.86 -36.52
N SER A 21 34.49 25.11 -37.14
CA SER A 21 33.47 24.35 -36.40
C SER A 21 34.06 23.25 -35.52
N THR A 22 35.21 22.66 -35.89
CA THR A 22 35.91 21.67 -35.07
C THR A 22 36.79 22.28 -33.96
N LEU A 23 37.10 23.58 -34.05
CA LEU A 23 37.86 24.34 -33.05
C LEU A 23 36.96 25.03 -32.01
N LEU A 24 35.68 25.18 -32.32
CA LEU A 24 34.64 25.57 -31.39
C LEU A 24 34.18 24.32 -30.63
N GLU A 25 34.87 23.97 -29.55
CA GLU A 25 34.27 23.11 -28.52
C GLU A 25 32.98 23.80 -28.08
N THR A 26 31.82 23.21 -28.42
CA THR A 26 30.57 23.61 -27.78
C THR A 26 30.79 23.40 -26.29
N PRO A 27 30.71 24.44 -25.45
CA PRO A 27 30.82 24.22 -24.02
C PRO A 27 29.74 23.20 -23.67
N THR A 28 30.15 22.04 -23.13
CA THR A 28 29.21 21.13 -22.51
C THR A 28 28.57 21.95 -21.40
N LEU A 29 27.32 22.36 -21.62
CA LEU A 29 26.48 22.89 -20.56
C LEU A 29 26.37 21.74 -19.58
N ASP A 30 27.18 21.77 -18.53
CA ASP A 30 26.98 20.90 -17.38
C ASP A 30 25.59 21.30 -16.86
N PRO A 31 24.55 20.49 -17.12
CA PRO A 31 23.21 20.89 -16.77
C PRO A 31 23.22 21.15 -15.28
N ASN A 32 22.66 22.27 -14.81
CA ASN A 32 22.63 22.53 -13.38
C ASN A 32 21.80 21.42 -12.70
N VAL A 33 22.50 20.44 -12.17
CA VAL A 33 21.98 19.15 -11.74
C VAL A 33 20.95 19.34 -10.61
N SER A 34 21.10 20.40 -9.82
CA SER A 34 20.16 20.76 -8.76
C SER A 34 18.78 21.21 -9.26
N ALA A 35 18.64 21.61 -10.53
CA ALA A 35 17.35 21.99 -11.11
C ALA A 35 16.41 20.79 -11.29
N PHE A 36 16.96 19.57 -11.26
CA PHE A 36 16.21 18.32 -11.36
C PHE A 36 15.92 17.68 -9.99
N ALA A 37 16.37 18.31 -8.89
CA ALA A 37 16.08 17.81 -7.56
C ALA A 37 14.59 17.99 -7.24
N GLU A 38 13.95 16.91 -6.83
CA GLU A 38 12.55 16.93 -6.39
C GLU A 38 12.47 17.12 -4.88
N ALA A 39 11.47 17.87 -4.42
CA ALA A 39 11.21 17.99 -3.00
C ALA A 39 10.63 16.67 -2.46
N SER A 40 11.37 16.03 -1.56
CA SER A 40 10.99 14.80 -0.89
C SER A 40 11.19 14.92 0.63
N ILE A 41 10.51 14.07 1.41
CA ILE A 41 10.73 14.01 2.86
C ILE A 41 12.18 13.60 3.16
N ILE A 42 12.70 12.60 2.45
CA ILE A 42 14.10 12.21 2.50
C ILE A 42 14.80 12.87 1.31
N GLN A 43 15.51 13.95 1.60
CA GLN A 43 16.20 14.74 0.59
C GLN A 43 17.25 13.88 -0.12
N GLN A 44 17.21 13.90 -1.45
CA GLN A 44 18.13 13.19 -2.33
C GLN A 44 18.76 14.19 -3.29
N SER A 45 20.10 14.24 -3.34
CA SER A 45 20.76 14.95 -4.42
C SER A 45 20.59 14.21 -5.73
N VAL A 46 20.68 14.96 -6.83
CA VAL A 46 20.83 14.35 -8.15
C VAL A 46 22.31 14.15 -8.39
N ASP A 47 22.71 12.90 -8.64
CA ASP A 47 24.10 12.51 -8.86
C ASP A 47 24.51 12.73 -10.32
N ALA A 48 23.61 12.44 -11.27
CA ALA A 48 23.89 12.55 -12.69
C ALA A 48 22.62 12.71 -13.54
N VAL A 49 22.78 13.32 -14.72
CA VAL A 49 21.78 13.35 -15.79
C VAL A 49 22.31 12.50 -16.95
N SER A 50 21.51 11.53 -17.39
CA SER A 50 21.82 10.58 -18.46
C SER A 50 21.07 10.94 -19.74
N GLU A 51 21.65 10.63 -20.90
CA GLU A 51 20.96 10.75 -22.20
C GLU A 51 19.90 9.65 -22.42
N LYS A 52 20.01 8.54 -21.68
CA LYS A 52 19.05 7.44 -21.70
C LYS A 52 18.23 7.44 -20.41
N SER A 53 16.92 7.28 -20.53
CA SER A 53 16.08 7.13 -19.35
C SER A 53 16.33 5.78 -18.67
N VAL A 54 16.15 5.80 -17.36
CA VAL A 54 16.16 4.63 -16.49
C VAL A 54 14.84 4.62 -15.71
N ALA A 55 14.28 3.44 -15.52
CA ALA A 55 13.11 3.29 -14.67
C ALA A 55 13.50 3.55 -13.21
N VAL A 56 12.78 4.46 -12.56
CA VAL A 56 12.91 4.76 -11.13
C VAL A 56 11.58 4.52 -10.43
N SER A 57 11.62 4.13 -9.16
CA SER A 57 10.42 3.92 -8.36
C SER A 57 10.31 5.00 -7.30
N LYS A 58 9.23 5.77 -7.34
CA LYS A 58 8.94 6.83 -6.37
C LYS A 58 7.99 6.31 -5.30
N VAL A 59 8.34 6.55 -4.04
CA VAL A 59 7.55 6.13 -2.88
C VAL A 59 6.80 7.34 -2.33
N TYR A 60 5.48 7.24 -2.28
CA TYR A 60 4.60 8.27 -1.75
C TYR A 60 3.88 7.77 -0.50
N VAL A 61 3.71 8.65 0.48
CA VAL A 61 2.86 8.43 1.65
C VAL A 61 1.91 9.61 1.78
N LYS A 62 0.59 9.36 1.80
CA LYS A 62 -0.44 10.42 1.90
C LYS A 62 -0.25 11.53 0.85
N ARG A 63 0.15 11.15 -0.37
CA ARG A 63 0.44 12.04 -1.52
C ARG A 63 1.72 12.88 -1.41
N GLU A 64 2.54 12.68 -0.39
CA GLU A 64 3.85 13.32 -0.26
C GLU A 64 4.95 12.36 -0.74
N LEU A 65 5.90 12.86 -1.53
CA LEU A 65 7.05 12.07 -1.99
C LEU A 65 7.99 11.82 -0.81
N ILE A 66 8.17 10.56 -0.45
CA ILE A 66 9.16 10.16 0.55
C ILE A 66 10.55 10.18 -0.06
N GLY A 67 10.69 9.60 -1.26
CA GLY A 67 11.94 9.52 -1.98
C GLY A 67 11.84 8.58 -3.18
N VAL A 68 12.96 8.46 -3.89
CA VAL A 68 13.13 7.60 -5.06
C VAL A 68 14.00 6.42 -4.67
N ILE A 69 13.49 5.20 -4.88
CA ILE A 69 14.24 3.96 -4.65
C ILE A 69 14.82 3.44 -5.96
N SER A 70 15.99 2.81 -5.85
CA SER A 70 16.75 2.32 -7.01
C SER A 70 16.17 1.05 -7.62
N ASP A 71 15.55 0.19 -6.81
CA ASP A 71 15.01 -1.10 -7.23
C ASP A 71 13.75 -1.45 -6.41
N ALA A 72 12.62 -1.70 -7.08
CA ALA A 72 11.38 -2.10 -6.43
C ALA A 72 11.48 -3.43 -5.65
N ALA A 73 12.44 -4.31 -5.99
CA ALA A 73 12.62 -5.58 -5.29
C ALA A 73 13.03 -5.41 -3.81
N ILE A 74 13.63 -4.28 -3.45
CA ILE A 74 14.00 -4.00 -2.05
C ILE A 74 12.76 -3.89 -1.14
N ILE A 75 11.62 -3.47 -1.70
CA ILE A 75 10.35 -3.37 -0.98
C ILE A 75 9.82 -4.77 -0.66
N GLN A 76 9.92 -5.72 -1.60
CA GLN A 76 9.50 -7.09 -1.34
C GLN A 76 10.36 -7.73 -0.25
N LYS A 77 11.67 -7.46 -0.25
CA LYS A 77 12.56 -7.91 0.82
C LYS A 77 12.16 -7.30 2.17
N LEU A 78 11.92 -5.98 2.20
CA LEU A 78 11.43 -5.28 3.39
C LEU A 78 10.15 -5.92 3.94
N LEU A 79 9.16 -6.16 3.07
CA LEU A 79 7.89 -6.79 3.45
C LEU A 79 8.11 -8.18 4.04
N ASN A 80 8.96 -9.01 3.42
CA ASN A 80 9.27 -10.34 3.91
C ASN A 80 9.93 -10.32 5.31
N ASP A 81 10.84 -9.38 5.54
CA ASP A 81 11.52 -9.22 6.83
C ASP A 81 10.53 -8.77 7.91
N VAL A 82 9.74 -7.73 7.63
CA VAL A 82 8.71 -7.21 8.56
C VAL A 82 7.66 -8.27 8.87
N TYR A 83 7.24 -9.06 7.88
CA TYR A 83 6.29 -10.15 8.10
C TYR A 83 6.83 -11.16 9.13
N LYS A 84 8.06 -11.63 8.92
CA LYS A 84 8.70 -12.61 9.81
C LYS A 84 8.88 -12.07 11.22
N ASP A 85 9.30 -10.82 11.34
CA ASP A 85 9.66 -10.22 12.62
C ASP A 85 8.44 -9.82 13.47
N SER A 86 7.37 -9.33 12.84
CA SER A 86 6.29 -8.62 13.55
C SER A 86 4.87 -9.17 13.35
N TYR A 87 4.63 -9.94 12.28
CA TYR A 87 3.29 -10.38 11.88
C TYR A 87 3.09 -11.90 11.91
N ALA A 88 4.11 -12.70 11.59
CA ALA A 88 3.99 -14.15 11.43
C ALA A 88 3.44 -14.87 12.68
N ALA A 89 3.78 -14.38 13.88
CA ALA A 89 3.27 -14.95 15.13
C ALA A 89 1.76 -14.76 15.33
N TYR A 90 1.18 -13.73 14.72
CA TYR A 90 -0.23 -13.35 14.89
C TYR A 90 -1.10 -13.74 13.70
N PHE A 91 -0.50 -13.71 12.50
CA PHE A 91 -1.15 -13.92 11.21
C PHE A 91 -0.40 -14.99 10.40
N PRO A 92 -0.43 -16.26 10.83
CA PRO A 92 0.28 -17.34 10.14
C PRO A 92 -0.25 -17.50 8.71
N ASP A 93 0.66 -17.83 7.79
CA ASP A 93 0.38 -18.05 6.36
C ASP A 93 -0.38 -16.90 5.67
N SER A 94 -0.17 -15.66 6.14
CA SER A 94 -0.75 -14.46 5.54
C SER A 94 0.25 -13.73 4.64
N THR A 95 -0.27 -12.77 3.88
CA THR A 95 0.50 -11.87 3.03
C THR A 95 0.51 -10.48 3.64
N ILE A 96 1.68 -9.86 3.73
CA ILE A 96 1.82 -8.45 4.08
C ILE A 96 1.96 -7.62 2.81
N GLY A 97 1.47 -6.38 2.85
CA GLY A 97 1.65 -5.36 1.84
C GLY A 97 1.96 -4.02 2.48
N LEU A 98 2.12 -3.00 1.66
CA LEU A 98 2.23 -1.64 2.14
C LEU A 98 0.88 -1.14 2.67
N GLY A 99 0.94 -0.14 3.55
CA GLY A 99 -0.24 0.51 4.12
C GLY A 99 -1.13 1.16 3.05
N GLU A 100 -2.41 1.42 3.39
CA GLU A 100 -3.41 2.00 2.48
C GLU A 100 -2.98 3.34 1.88
N ASP A 101 -2.17 4.11 2.62
CA ASP A 101 -1.70 5.44 2.22
C ASP A 101 -0.36 5.43 1.47
N VAL A 102 0.24 4.25 1.24
CA VAL A 102 1.53 4.12 0.58
C VAL A 102 1.32 3.74 -0.89
N VAL A 103 1.90 4.52 -1.78
CA VAL A 103 1.85 4.27 -3.23
C VAL A 103 3.26 4.24 -3.78
N ILE A 104 3.56 3.26 -4.62
CA ILE A 104 4.80 3.21 -5.37
C ILE A 104 4.47 3.35 -6.84
N THR A 105 5.10 4.31 -7.49
CA THR A 105 4.92 4.58 -8.92
C THR A 105 6.25 4.40 -9.62
N THR A 106 6.25 3.66 -10.73
CA THR A 106 7.44 3.51 -11.57
C THR A 106 7.32 4.43 -12.78
N GLU A 107 8.37 5.20 -13.04
CA GLU A 107 8.44 6.13 -14.16
C GLU A 107 9.84 6.15 -14.79
N GLU A 108 9.91 6.56 -16.05
CA GLU A 108 11.17 6.76 -16.77
C GLU A 108 11.78 8.11 -16.38
N SER A 109 13.02 8.10 -15.91
CA SER A 109 13.75 9.29 -15.53
C SER A 109 15.10 9.36 -16.23
N TYR A 110 15.49 10.55 -16.68
CA TYR A 110 16.85 10.81 -17.17
C TYR A 110 17.84 11.14 -16.04
N VAL A 111 17.40 11.00 -14.80
CA VAL A 111 18.08 11.49 -13.61
C VAL A 111 18.42 10.32 -12.71
N THR A 112 19.66 10.28 -12.23
CA THR A 112 20.10 9.35 -11.18
C THR A 112 20.14 10.09 -9.86
N TYR A 113 19.41 9.57 -8.88
CA TYR A 113 19.33 10.13 -7.53
C TYR A 113 20.35 9.48 -6.60
N GLU A 114 20.80 10.22 -5.60
CA GLU A 114 21.58 9.70 -4.47
C GLU A 114 20.86 8.49 -3.87
N ASN A 115 21.60 7.40 -3.64
CA ASN A 115 21.02 6.21 -3.03
C ASN A 115 20.69 6.46 -1.56
N LYS A 116 19.38 6.60 -1.29
CA LYS A 116 18.80 6.74 0.04
C LYS A 116 17.86 5.59 0.40
N ASP A 117 18.02 4.45 -0.26
CA ASP A 117 17.13 3.28 -0.12
C ASP A 117 16.97 2.89 1.35
N ALA A 118 18.07 2.78 2.11
CA ALA A 118 18.03 2.38 3.51
C ALA A 118 17.23 3.36 4.40
N GLU A 119 17.36 4.67 4.17
CA GLU A 119 16.64 5.71 4.91
C GLU A 119 15.14 5.68 4.58
N ILE A 120 14.79 5.46 3.30
CA ILE A 120 13.40 5.31 2.84
C ILE A 120 12.75 4.08 3.46
N LEU A 121 13.46 2.93 3.46
CA LEU A 121 12.95 1.71 4.07
C LEU A 121 12.81 1.83 5.60
N ASP A 122 13.74 2.52 6.27
CA ASP A 122 13.62 2.79 7.71
C ASP A 122 12.43 3.70 8.02
N TYR A 123 12.17 4.71 7.18
CA TYR A 123 10.99 5.55 7.31
C TYR A 123 9.70 4.73 7.25
N LEU A 124 9.58 3.80 6.30
CA LEU A 124 8.42 2.91 6.21
C LEU A 124 8.27 2.03 7.46
N LYS A 125 9.39 1.49 7.98
CA LYS A 125 9.41 0.68 9.20
C LYS A 125 8.97 1.47 10.43
N LYS A 126 9.59 2.62 10.66
CA LYS A 126 9.39 3.45 11.85
C LYS A 126 7.96 3.97 11.97
N ASN A 127 7.31 4.21 10.83
CA ASN A 127 5.94 4.71 10.78
C ASN A 127 4.87 3.59 10.69
N ASP A 128 5.26 2.32 10.83
CA ASP A 128 4.36 1.15 10.75
C ASP A 128 3.44 1.17 9.51
N LEU A 129 4.03 1.48 8.35
CA LEU A 129 3.29 1.68 7.10
C LEU A 129 3.04 0.37 6.36
N PHE A 130 2.54 -0.65 7.07
CA PHE A 130 2.27 -1.98 6.53
C PHE A 130 0.87 -2.46 6.89
N SER A 131 0.32 -3.27 5.99
CA SER A 131 -0.97 -3.91 6.15
C SER A 131 -0.84 -5.42 5.93
N VAL A 132 -1.64 -6.21 6.63
CA VAL A 132 -1.66 -7.67 6.49
C VAL A 132 -3.02 -8.11 5.97
N VAL A 133 -3.05 -9.16 5.14
CA VAL A 133 -4.28 -9.72 4.59
C VAL A 133 -5.00 -10.52 5.68
N VAL A 134 -6.19 -10.08 6.04
CA VAL A 134 -7.04 -10.77 7.04
C VAL A 134 -8.47 -10.91 6.56
N ASN A 135 -9.33 -11.51 7.39
CA ASN A 135 -10.74 -11.64 7.09
C ASN A 135 -11.38 -10.25 7.22
N LYS A 136 -11.94 -9.77 6.12
CA LYS A 136 -12.75 -8.55 6.06
C LYS A 136 -14.21 -8.97 6.07
N ILE A 137 -14.97 -8.37 6.98
CA ILE A 137 -16.39 -8.63 7.13
C ILE A 137 -17.12 -7.33 6.85
N GLU A 138 -18.01 -7.38 5.87
CA GLU A 138 -18.88 -6.28 5.50
C GLU A 138 -20.30 -6.60 5.95
N LEU A 139 -20.87 -5.71 6.75
CA LEU A 139 -22.26 -5.78 7.19
C LEU A 139 -23.15 -5.08 6.17
N SER A 140 -24.40 -5.52 6.04
CA SER A 140 -25.36 -4.93 5.08
C SER A 140 -25.70 -3.46 5.37
N ASN A 141 -25.37 -2.95 6.56
CA ASN A 141 -25.47 -1.53 6.93
C ASN A 141 -24.27 -0.68 6.45
N GLY A 142 -23.28 -1.30 5.80
CA GLY A 142 -22.07 -0.65 5.29
C GLY A 142 -20.89 -0.64 6.26
N ALA A 143 -21.04 -1.12 7.49
CA ALA A 143 -19.93 -1.23 8.43
C ALA A 143 -18.95 -2.32 8.00
N VAL A 144 -17.65 -2.02 8.15
CA VAL A 144 -16.56 -2.93 7.79
C VAL A 144 -15.69 -3.19 9.02
N ILE A 145 -15.44 -4.47 9.27
CA ILE A 145 -14.60 -4.93 10.38
C ILE A 145 -13.56 -5.92 9.84
N TYR A 146 -12.34 -5.81 10.37
CA TYR A 146 -11.25 -6.74 10.09
C TYR A 146 -11.01 -7.61 11.31
N VAL A 147 -11.04 -8.93 11.12
CA VAL A 147 -10.85 -9.89 12.21
C VAL A 147 -9.71 -10.85 11.89
N ASN A 148 -8.94 -11.17 12.93
CA ASN A 148 -7.87 -12.16 12.79
C ASN A 148 -8.43 -13.55 12.45
N ASN A 149 -9.44 -13.99 13.21
CA ASN A 149 -10.02 -15.32 13.10
C ASN A 149 -11.54 -15.25 12.89
N LEU A 150 -12.03 -15.98 11.88
CA LEU A 150 -13.47 -16.05 11.60
C LEU A 150 -14.24 -16.81 12.68
N ALA A 151 -13.62 -17.80 13.35
CA ALA A 151 -14.26 -18.53 14.44
C ALA A 151 -14.55 -17.62 15.64
N ASP A 152 -13.64 -16.68 15.94
CA ASP A 152 -13.84 -15.70 17.00
C ASP A 152 -14.99 -14.74 16.66
N PHE A 153 -15.14 -14.39 15.39
CA PHE A 153 -16.26 -13.59 14.90
C PHE A 153 -17.61 -14.32 15.03
N GLU A 154 -17.70 -15.59 14.63
CA GLU A 154 -18.94 -16.35 14.80
C GLU A 154 -19.29 -16.57 16.27
N THR A 155 -18.28 -16.78 17.13
CA THR A 155 -18.46 -16.84 18.59
C THR A 155 -18.96 -15.51 19.14
N ALA A 156 -18.39 -14.40 18.68
CA ALA A 156 -18.80 -13.05 19.09
C ALA A 156 -20.24 -12.73 18.66
N LYS A 157 -20.63 -13.12 17.45
CA LYS A 157 -22.03 -13.03 16.99
C LYS A 157 -22.97 -13.78 17.93
N GLU A 158 -22.66 -15.02 18.25
CA GLU A 158 -23.46 -15.79 19.20
C GLU A 158 -23.55 -15.10 20.56
N GLN A 159 -22.42 -14.62 21.09
CA GLN A 159 -22.36 -13.95 22.38
C GLN A 159 -23.15 -12.63 22.38
N TYR A 160 -23.15 -11.90 21.27
CA TYR A 160 -23.98 -10.71 21.07
C TYR A 160 -25.47 -11.05 21.06
N LEU A 161 -25.89 -12.13 20.38
CA LEU A 161 -27.28 -12.58 20.38
C LEU A 161 -27.78 -12.95 21.77
N LEU A 162 -26.92 -13.46 22.65
CA LEU A 162 -27.27 -13.80 24.03
C LEU A 162 -27.67 -12.60 24.89
N ASN A 163 -27.45 -11.36 24.42
CA ASN A 163 -28.02 -10.16 25.05
C ASN A 163 -29.53 -10.00 24.82
N PHE A 164 -30.09 -10.69 23.81
CA PHE A 164 -31.48 -10.57 23.39
C PHE A 164 -32.30 -11.84 23.58
N ILE A 165 -31.65 -13.00 23.60
CA ILE A 165 -32.29 -14.31 23.73
C ILE A 165 -31.53 -15.20 24.71
N SER A 166 -32.26 -16.05 25.44
CA SER A 166 -31.62 -17.04 26.32
C SER A 166 -30.81 -18.09 25.55
N LYS A 167 -29.70 -18.55 26.14
CA LYS A 167 -28.87 -19.62 25.54
C LYS A 167 -29.67 -20.90 25.21
N PRO A 168 -30.55 -21.41 26.09
CA PRO A 168 -31.38 -22.57 25.76
C PRO A 168 -32.28 -22.36 24.55
N ALA A 169 -32.89 -21.18 24.41
CA ALA A 169 -33.73 -20.88 23.26
C ALA A 169 -32.92 -20.71 21.98
N LEU A 170 -31.76 -20.05 22.03
CA LEU A 170 -30.85 -19.94 20.88
C LEU A 170 -30.42 -21.33 20.38
N ASP A 171 -30.10 -22.26 21.29
CA ASP A 171 -29.71 -23.62 20.95
C ASP A 171 -30.87 -24.41 20.30
N LEU A 172 -32.10 -24.21 20.76
CA LEU A 172 -33.29 -24.81 20.15
C LEU A 172 -33.55 -24.24 18.75
N ILE A 173 -33.46 -22.92 18.59
CA ILE A 173 -33.66 -22.24 17.30
C ILE A 173 -32.61 -22.68 16.28
N LYS A 174 -31.32 -22.78 16.67
CA LYS A 174 -30.25 -23.31 15.81
C LYS A 174 -30.54 -24.73 15.33
N LYS A 175 -31.22 -25.55 16.16
CA LYS A 175 -31.65 -26.91 15.83
C LYS A 175 -33.00 -26.98 15.12
N LYS A 176 -33.65 -25.85 14.84
CA LYS A 176 -35.03 -25.75 14.31
C LYS A 176 -36.05 -26.48 15.20
N GLN A 177 -35.86 -26.42 16.51
CA GLN A 177 -36.73 -27.03 17.52
C GLN A 177 -37.53 -25.95 18.26
N LEU A 178 -38.74 -26.30 18.68
CA LEU A 178 -39.56 -25.45 19.52
C LEU A 178 -39.29 -25.75 21.01
N PRO A 179 -39.31 -24.73 21.89
CA PRO A 179 -39.33 -24.97 23.33
C PRO A 179 -40.60 -25.74 23.73
N ALA A 180 -40.58 -26.40 24.88
CA ALA A 180 -41.76 -27.12 25.39
C ALA A 180 -42.98 -26.20 25.50
N GLU A 181 -44.17 -26.77 25.32
CA GLU A 181 -45.43 -26.02 25.50
C GLU A 181 -45.58 -25.53 26.94
N LEU A 182 -46.15 -24.33 27.08
CA LEU A 182 -46.45 -23.76 28.38
C LEU A 182 -47.63 -24.51 29.00
N LYS A 183 -47.40 -25.12 30.17
CA LYS A 183 -48.46 -25.75 30.97
C LYS A 183 -49.15 -24.75 31.92
N THR A 184 -48.56 -23.56 32.08
CA THR A 184 -49.04 -22.45 32.93
C THR A 184 -48.64 -21.11 32.30
N TYR A 185 -48.99 -19.97 32.90
CA TYR A 185 -48.59 -18.64 32.41
C TYR A 185 -47.05 -18.51 32.28
N GLY A 186 -46.59 -17.91 31.18
CA GLY A 186 -45.16 -17.71 30.92
C GLY A 186 -44.88 -17.15 29.51
N VAL A 187 -43.60 -17.08 29.16
CA VAL A 187 -43.12 -16.61 27.85
C VAL A 187 -42.31 -17.73 27.17
N ARG A 188 -42.37 -17.80 25.84
CA ARG A 188 -41.55 -18.71 25.02
C ARG A 188 -40.85 -17.90 23.93
N GLU A 189 -39.56 -18.11 23.81
CA GLU A 189 -38.75 -17.60 22.69
C GLU A 189 -38.79 -18.65 21.59
N ILE A 190 -39.49 -18.38 20.48
CA ILE A 190 -39.76 -19.37 19.41
C ILE A 190 -39.01 -19.09 18.11
N GLU A 191 -38.54 -17.86 17.92
CA GLU A 191 -37.89 -17.42 16.69
C GLU A 191 -36.93 -16.26 17.01
N ILE A 192 -35.87 -16.13 16.20
CA ILE A 192 -35.02 -14.95 16.13
C ILE A 192 -34.87 -14.55 14.66
N SER A 193 -34.98 -13.26 14.37
CA SER A 193 -34.74 -12.70 13.04
C SER A 193 -33.61 -11.69 13.14
N VAL A 194 -32.53 -11.92 12.39
CA VAL A 194 -31.40 -11.00 12.27
C VAL A 194 -31.51 -10.33 10.91
N VAL A 195 -31.64 -9.01 10.91
CA VAL A 195 -31.89 -8.22 9.69
C VAL A 195 -30.58 -7.99 8.93
N GLU A 196 -29.47 -7.85 9.64
CA GLU A 196 -28.17 -7.63 9.04
C GLU A 196 -27.58 -8.90 8.43
N ASN A 197 -27.09 -8.78 7.20
CA ASN A 197 -26.33 -9.83 6.53
C ASN A 197 -24.84 -9.49 6.58
N THR A 198 -24.00 -10.52 6.57
CA THR A 198 -22.54 -10.38 6.58
C THR A 198 -21.92 -11.04 5.35
N THR A 199 -21.02 -10.32 4.67
CA THR A 199 -20.19 -10.86 3.60
C THR A 199 -18.75 -10.97 4.08
N VAL A 200 -18.15 -12.14 3.91
CA VAL A 200 -16.74 -12.39 4.28
C VAL A 200 -15.88 -12.37 3.03
N SER A 201 -14.81 -11.59 3.07
CA SER A 201 -13.78 -11.53 2.03
C SER A 201 -12.39 -11.41 2.66
N LYS A 202 -11.35 -11.31 1.83
CA LYS A 202 -9.99 -10.99 2.29
C LYS A 202 -9.70 -9.52 2.02
N GLY A 203 -9.06 -8.84 2.96
CA GLY A 203 -8.67 -7.44 2.80
C GLY A 203 -7.38 -7.12 3.55
N LEU A 204 -6.64 -6.14 3.04
CA LEU A 204 -5.48 -5.57 3.73
C LEU A 204 -5.95 -4.62 4.83
N ALA A 205 -5.37 -4.76 6.03
CA ALA A 205 -5.56 -3.83 7.12
C ALA A 205 -4.27 -3.68 7.96
N PRO A 206 -3.99 -2.48 8.50
CA PRO A 206 -2.92 -2.31 9.47
C PRO A 206 -3.26 -3.07 10.76
N LYS A 207 -2.23 -3.56 11.46
CA LYS A 207 -2.38 -4.39 12.67
C LYS A 207 -3.27 -3.73 13.72
N SER A 208 -3.21 -2.41 13.84
CA SER A 208 -4.00 -1.60 14.79
C SER A 208 -5.50 -1.58 14.51
N LYS A 209 -5.95 -1.90 13.29
CA LYS A 209 -7.37 -1.95 12.90
C LYS A 209 -7.96 -3.37 12.94
N ILE A 210 -7.16 -4.38 13.29
CA ILE A 210 -7.58 -5.79 13.26
C ILE A 210 -8.02 -6.20 14.66
N LEU A 211 -9.25 -6.70 14.79
CA LEU A 211 -9.74 -7.23 16.06
C LEU A 211 -9.17 -8.64 16.28
N MET A 212 -8.48 -8.79 17.41
CA MET A 212 -7.62 -9.93 17.69
C MET A 212 -8.31 -11.03 18.51
N ASN A 213 -9.44 -10.73 19.15
CA ASN A 213 -10.15 -11.65 20.02
C ASN A 213 -11.67 -11.41 20.00
N THR A 214 -12.42 -12.38 20.54
CA THR A 214 -13.88 -12.36 20.61
C THR A 214 -14.44 -11.14 21.34
N ASN A 215 -13.83 -10.71 22.45
CA ASN A 215 -14.38 -9.60 23.25
C ASN A 215 -14.35 -8.27 22.50
N ASP A 216 -13.25 -8.00 21.79
CA ASP A 216 -13.13 -6.80 20.95
C ASP A 216 -14.18 -6.81 19.83
N ILE A 217 -14.44 -7.99 19.26
CA ILE A 217 -15.47 -8.17 18.23
C ILE A 217 -16.87 -7.95 18.82
N VAL A 218 -17.18 -8.51 20.00
CA VAL A 218 -18.48 -8.29 20.67
C VAL A 218 -18.68 -6.81 20.99
N TYR A 219 -17.63 -6.13 21.45
CA TYR A 219 -17.67 -4.70 21.71
C TYR A 219 -18.00 -3.92 20.42
N PHE A 220 -17.35 -4.24 19.30
CA PHE A 220 -17.67 -3.66 18.01
C PHE A 220 -19.12 -3.93 17.60
N LEU A 221 -19.61 -5.17 17.72
CA LEU A 221 -21.00 -5.51 17.38
C LEU A 221 -22.04 -4.78 18.27
N SER A 222 -21.65 -4.41 19.48
CA SER A 222 -22.55 -3.75 20.44
C SER A 222 -22.61 -2.22 20.28
N TYR A 223 -21.53 -1.60 19.80
CA TYR A 223 -21.37 -0.14 19.82
C TYR A 223 -20.82 0.49 18.53
N GLY A 224 -20.33 -0.32 17.60
CA GLY A 224 -19.62 0.09 16.39
C GLY A 224 -20.52 0.32 15.18
#